data_AF-A0A537D9J8-F1
#
_entry.id   AF-A0A537D9J8-F1
#
_cell.length_a   1.000
_cell.length_b   1.000
_cell.length_c   1.000
_cell.angle_alpha   90.00
_cell.angle_beta   90.00
_cell.angle_gamma   90.00
#
_symmetry.space_group_name_H-M   'P 1'
#
loop_
_entity.id
_entity.type
_entity.pdbx_description
1 polymer ?
#
loop_
_entity_poly.entity_id
_entity_poly.type
_entity_poly.pdbx_seq_one_letter_code
_entity_poly.pdbx_strand_id
1 'polypeptide(L)'
;MNANATTGNDELLKVYWQPGCSSCLRTKEFLTKHGVPFVSINVLTDREAFDDLARLGVRRVPIVRRGGDWVDGQILKDLARIAGIRWDAPALALPADLVAQTNTVFTCAQRLLATIPENQLDALLPDRPRSYRQLAAHIFQIIEAFLDLVEHGRRVEFATYNQEVPAHI
;
A
#
# COMPACT_ATOMS: atom_id res chain seq x y z
N MET A 1 36.23 28.63 18.98
CA MET A 1 35.62 27.66 19.92
C MET A 1 34.14 27.55 19.60
N ASN A 2 33.76 26.34 19.15
CA ASN A 2 32.47 25.62 19.16
C ASN A 2 31.38 26.22 20.09
N ALA A 3 30.08 26.04 19.89
CA ALA A 3 29.27 25.31 18.91
C ALA A 3 27.81 25.77 19.15
N ASN A 4 26.95 25.68 18.13
CA ASN A 4 25.64 25.08 18.37
C ASN A 4 25.06 24.57 17.05
N ALA A 5 25.29 23.27 16.82
CA ALA A 5 24.58 22.48 15.85
C ALA A 5 23.13 22.32 16.33
N THR A 6 22.19 22.89 15.60
CA THR A 6 20.77 22.64 15.81
C THR A 6 20.33 21.52 14.87
N THR A 7 20.40 20.29 15.40
CA THR A 7 19.47 19.17 15.15
C THR A 7 19.02 18.89 13.71
N GLY A 8 19.89 18.29 12.91
CA GLY A 8 19.51 17.62 11.65
C GLY A 8 19.01 16.20 11.89
N ASN A 9 17.73 16.01 12.22
CA ASN A 9 17.05 14.71 12.06
C ASN A 9 15.51 14.74 12.01
N ASP A 10 14.87 15.91 12.17
CA ASP A 10 13.39 16.01 12.22
C ASP A 10 12.74 16.30 10.84
N GLU A 11 13.55 16.40 9.76
CA GLU A 11 13.10 16.76 8.40
C GLU A 11 13.18 15.62 7.37
N LEU A 12 13.75 14.46 7.72
CA LEU A 12 13.83 13.33 6.78
C LEU A 12 12.44 12.73 6.54
N LEU A 13 12.14 12.47 5.28
CA LEU A 13 10.89 11.82 4.89
C LEU A 13 10.88 10.38 5.43
N LYS A 14 9.84 10.00 6.16
CA LYS A 14 9.65 8.65 6.68
C LYS A 14 8.53 7.98 5.90
N VAL A 15 8.74 6.73 5.48
CA VAL A 15 7.75 5.90 4.79
C VAL A 15 7.47 4.69 5.65
N TYR A 16 6.26 4.63 6.21
CA TYR A 16 5.76 3.50 6.98
C TYR A 16 5.09 2.51 6.05
N TRP A 17 5.51 1.25 6.10
CA TRP A 17 5.10 0.21 5.15
C TRP A 17 5.02 -1.17 5.81
N GLN A 18 4.47 -2.15 5.09
CA GLN A 18 4.51 -3.56 5.47
C GLN A 18 4.76 -4.47 4.24
N PRO A 19 5.30 -5.70 4.43
CA PRO A 19 5.45 -6.68 3.37
C PRO A 19 4.14 -7.00 2.63
N GLY A 20 4.24 -7.26 1.33
CA GLY A 20 3.10 -7.62 0.48
C GLY A 20 2.06 -6.49 0.25
N CYS A 21 2.42 -5.24 0.53
CA CYS A 21 1.61 -4.05 0.30
C CYS A 21 1.99 -3.41 -1.05
N SER A 22 1.17 -3.61 -2.09
CA SER A 22 1.42 -3.08 -3.44
C SER A 22 1.51 -1.55 -3.48
N SER A 23 0.65 -0.89 -2.73
CA SER A 23 0.63 0.57 -2.67
C SER A 23 1.83 1.14 -1.91
N CYS A 24 2.34 0.43 -0.89
CA CYS A 24 3.59 0.77 -0.22
C CYS A 24 4.80 0.68 -1.15
N LEU A 25 4.83 -0.35 -2.01
CA LEU A 25 5.86 -0.47 -3.05
C LEU A 25 5.78 0.71 -4.02
N ARG A 26 4.59 1.04 -4.52
CA ARG A 26 4.37 2.18 -5.42
C ARG A 26 4.81 3.51 -4.82
N THR A 27 4.54 3.75 -3.53
CA THR A 27 5.03 4.93 -2.80
C THR A 27 6.56 5.01 -2.82
N LYS A 28 7.25 3.91 -2.51
CA LYS A 28 8.72 3.86 -2.50
C LYS A 28 9.31 4.05 -3.90
N GLU A 29 8.75 3.38 -4.91
CA GLU A 29 9.17 3.53 -6.30
C GLU A 29 9.01 4.97 -6.79
N PHE A 30 7.89 5.61 -6.43
CA PHE A 30 7.65 7.01 -6.76
C PHE A 30 8.73 7.92 -6.18
N LEU A 31 9.06 7.76 -4.90
CA LEU A 31 10.10 8.56 -4.23
C LEU A 31 11.49 8.29 -4.80
N THR A 32 11.85 7.02 -4.99
CA THR A 32 13.13 6.60 -5.58
C THR A 32 13.32 7.14 -6.99
N LYS A 33 12.29 7.07 -7.83
CA LYS A 33 12.33 7.58 -9.21
C LYS A 33 12.61 9.09 -9.27
N HIS A 34 12.19 9.84 -8.25
CA HIS A 34 12.42 11.29 -8.15
C HIS A 34 13.66 11.65 -7.31
N GLY A 35 14.48 10.67 -6.91
CA GLY A 35 15.70 10.90 -6.14
C GLY A 35 15.45 11.43 -4.72
N VAL A 36 14.27 11.19 -4.15
CA VAL A 36 13.93 11.65 -2.81
C VAL A 36 14.40 10.61 -1.78
N PRO A 37 15.38 10.93 -0.92
CA PRO A 37 15.78 10.03 0.16
C PRO A 37 14.68 9.93 1.22
N PHE A 38 14.50 8.73 1.76
CA PHE A 38 13.54 8.50 2.84
C PHE A 38 13.99 7.37 3.77
N VAL A 39 13.51 7.42 5.01
CA VAL A 39 13.64 6.35 6.00
C VAL A 39 12.52 5.34 5.78
N SER A 40 12.87 4.08 5.53
CA SER A 40 11.93 2.99 5.22
C SER A 40 11.60 2.17 6.46
N ILE A 41 10.41 2.37 7.05
CA ILE A 41 10.03 1.83 8.36
C ILE A 41 8.98 0.71 8.21
N ASN A 42 9.35 -0.53 8.53
CA ASN A 42 8.43 -1.67 8.51
C ASN A 42 7.62 -1.74 9.81
N VAL A 43 6.32 -1.47 9.72
CA VAL A 43 5.44 -1.40 10.89
C VAL A 43 5.16 -2.75 11.54
N LEU A 44 5.45 -3.86 10.87
CA LEU A 44 5.30 -5.20 11.46
C LEU A 44 6.46 -5.56 12.39
N THR A 45 7.65 -5.01 12.14
CA THR A 45 8.86 -5.30 12.93
C THR A 45 9.20 -4.20 13.93
N ASP A 46 8.64 -2.99 13.73
CA ASP A 46 8.84 -1.82 14.60
C ASP A 46 7.50 -1.41 15.23
N ARG A 47 7.28 -1.88 16.47
CA ARG A 47 6.01 -1.64 17.20
C ARG A 47 5.85 -0.18 17.61
N GLU A 48 6.94 0.51 17.96
CA GLU A 48 6.89 1.93 18.33
C GLU A 48 6.46 2.78 17.13
N ALA A 49 6.95 2.45 15.92
CA ALA A 49 6.52 3.10 14.69
C ALA A 49 5.03 2.87 14.35
N PHE A 50 4.45 1.74 14.74
CA PHE A 50 3.02 1.52 14.59
C PHE A 50 2.20 2.32 15.61
N ASP A 51 2.67 2.41 16.85
CA ASP A 51 2.03 3.23 17.88
C ASP A 51 2.06 4.72 17.53
N ASP A 52 3.13 5.20 16.88
CA ASP A 52 3.22 6.53 16.28
C ASP A 52 2.07 6.80 15.30
N LEU A 53 1.78 5.86 14.40
CA LEU A 53 0.68 5.98 13.44
C LEU A 53 -0.68 5.93 14.14
N ALA A 54 -0.84 5.06 15.13
CA ALA A 54 -2.09 4.94 15.88
C ALA A 54 -2.43 6.25 16.62
N ARG A 55 -1.42 6.96 17.16
CA ARG A 55 -1.60 8.28 17.78
C ARG A 55 -2.05 9.36 16.79
N LEU A 56 -1.76 9.20 15.50
CA LEU A 56 -2.27 10.05 14.42
C LEU A 56 -3.70 9.66 13.98
N GLY A 57 -4.31 8.64 14.61
CA GLY A 57 -5.60 8.09 14.20
C GLY A 57 -5.52 7.22 12.95
N VAL A 58 -4.30 6.85 12.51
CA VAL A 58 -4.07 6.13 11.26
C VAL A 58 -3.82 4.66 11.54
N ARG A 59 -4.55 3.79 10.84
CA ARG A 59 -4.49 2.33 11.01
C ARG A 59 -4.08 1.56 9.76
N ARG A 60 -3.59 2.28 8.74
CA ARG A 60 -3.22 1.71 7.45
C ARG A 60 -1.88 2.26 6.98
N VAL A 61 -1.26 1.52 6.07
CA VAL A 61 -0.06 1.90 5.35
C VAL A 61 -0.34 1.82 3.84
N PRO A 62 0.40 2.55 2.98
CA PRO A 62 1.55 3.42 3.30
C PRO A 62 1.17 4.76 3.92
N ILE A 63 1.97 5.18 4.90
CA ILE A 63 1.95 6.55 5.43
C ILE A 63 3.30 7.19 5.21
N VAL A 64 3.29 8.43 4.75
CA VAL A 64 4.51 9.20 4.54
C VAL A 64 4.46 10.43 5.43
N ARG A 65 5.53 10.67 6.18
CA ARG A 65 5.61 11.72 7.20
C ARG A 65 6.89 12.54 7.05
N ARG A 66 6.80 13.84 7.31
CA ARG A 66 7.93 14.76 7.44
C ARG A 66 7.65 15.72 8.59
N GLY A 67 8.46 15.68 9.65
CA GLY A 67 8.20 16.42 10.89
C GLY A 67 6.80 16.13 11.45
N GLY A 68 5.96 17.14 11.58
CA GLY A 68 4.56 17.03 12.02
C GLY A 68 3.52 16.73 10.92
N ASP A 69 3.88 16.86 9.64
CA ASP A 69 2.97 16.64 8.51
C ASP A 69 3.00 15.19 8.03
N TRP A 70 1.87 14.66 7.58
CA TRP A 70 1.75 13.30 7.04
C TRP A 70 0.67 13.18 5.96
N VAL A 71 0.81 12.18 5.09
CA VAL A 71 -0.12 11.88 4.00
C VAL A 71 -0.33 10.37 3.83
N ASP A 72 -1.47 10.01 3.23
CA ASP A 72 -1.68 8.66 2.68
C ASP A 72 -0.80 8.50 1.44
N GLY A 73 0.19 7.61 1.50
CA GLY A 73 1.19 7.44 0.44
C GLY A 73 0.60 6.92 -0.88
N GLN A 74 -0.65 6.45 -0.87
CA GLN A 74 -1.36 5.99 -2.06
C GLN A 74 -1.85 7.15 -2.92
N ILE A 75 -2.04 8.33 -2.32
CA ILE A 75 -2.47 9.53 -3.02
C ILE A 75 -1.24 10.25 -3.56
N LEU A 76 -0.85 9.93 -4.78
CA LEU A 76 0.42 10.39 -5.37
C LEU A 76 0.56 11.92 -5.42
N LYS A 77 -0.55 12.66 -5.55
CA LYS A 77 -0.54 14.13 -5.47
C LYS A 77 -0.08 14.62 -4.08
N ASP A 78 -0.58 14.01 -3.02
CA ASP A 78 -0.23 14.37 -1.64
C ASP A 78 1.19 13.89 -1.30
N LEU A 79 1.58 12.72 -1.82
CA LEU A 79 2.94 12.22 -1.74
C LEU A 79 3.93 13.19 -2.41
N ALA A 80 3.61 13.68 -3.61
CA ALA A 80 4.44 14.66 -4.30
C ALA A 80 4.56 15.97 -3.51
N ARG A 81 3.43 16.46 -2.95
CA ARG A 81 3.40 17.65 -2.09
C ARG A 81 4.36 17.53 -0.91
N ILE A 82 4.24 16.46 -0.11
CA ILE A 82 5.08 16.30 1.10
C ILE A 82 6.55 16.01 0.76
N ALA A 83 6.81 15.40 -0.40
CA ALA A 83 8.16 15.09 -0.86
C ALA A 83 8.85 16.27 -1.57
N GLY A 84 8.15 17.36 -1.85
CA GLY A 84 8.68 18.50 -2.62
C GLY A 84 8.87 18.20 -4.11
N ILE A 85 8.12 17.24 -4.64
CA ILE A 85 8.16 16.83 -6.06
C ILE A 85 7.14 17.66 -6.83
N ARG A 86 7.55 18.20 -7.98
CA ARG A 86 6.61 18.82 -8.92
C ARG A 86 5.61 17.76 -9.40
N TRP A 87 4.33 18.00 -9.15
CA TRP A 87 3.25 17.10 -9.54
C TRP A 87 2.63 17.55 -10.86
N ASP A 88 2.91 16.80 -11.93
CA ASP A 88 2.15 16.86 -13.16
C ASP A 88 1.20 15.66 -13.19
N ALA A 89 -0.11 15.91 -13.16
CA ALA A 89 -1.10 14.85 -13.08
C ALA A 89 -0.98 13.94 -14.31
N PRO A 90 -0.78 12.62 -14.14
CA PRO A 90 -0.68 11.72 -15.28
C PRO A 90 -2.02 11.66 -16.01
N ALA A 91 -1.97 11.55 -17.33
CA ALA A 91 -3.16 11.22 -18.10
C ALA A 91 -3.71 9.88 -17.62
N LEU A 92 -5.01 9.84 -17.34
CA LEU A 92 -5.69 8.59 -17.04
C LEU A 92 -5.75 7.77 -18.33
N ALA A 93 -5.48 6.47 -18.22
CA ALA A 93 -5.71 5.55 -19.32
C ALA A 93 -7.21 5.51 -19.67
N LEU A 94 -7.52 5.20 -20.93
CA LEU A 94 -8.91 5.04 -21.34
C LEU A 94 -9.55 3.88 -20.57
N PRO A 95 -10.86 3.93 -20.30
CA PRO A 95 -11.54 2.83 -19.59
C PRO A 95 -11.30 1.46 -20.22
N ALA A 96 -11.30 1.37 -21.56
CA ALA A 96 -11.04 0.14 -22.29
C ALA A 96 -9.62 -0.42 -22.02
N ASP A 97 -8.62 0.46 -21.95
CA ASP A 97 -7.23 0.08 -21.67
C ASP A 97 -7.09 -0.42 -20.23
N LEU A 98 -7.74 0.24 -19.27
CA LEU A 98 -7.76 -0.19 -17.87
C LEU A 98 -8.38 -1.57 -17.72
N VAL A 99 -9.50 -1.84 -18.42
CA VAL A 99 -10.13 -3.17 -18.44
C VAL A 99 -9.20 -4.21 -19.03
N ALA A 100 -8.57 -3.93 -20.17
CA ALA A 100 -7.63 -4.85 -20.82
C ALA A 100 -6.41 -5.17 -19.92
N GLN A 101 -5.86 -4.15 -19.24
CA GLN A 101 -4.77 -4.31 -18.29
C GLN A 101 -5.19 -5.15 -17.08
N THR A 102 -6.35 -4.86 -16.48
CA THR A 102 -6.90 -5.64 -15.37
C THR A 102 -7.08 -7.11 -15.76
N ASN A 103 -7.65 -7.39 -16.93
CA ASN A 103 -7.83 -8.77 -17.42
C ASN A 103 -6.50 -9.50 -17.62
N THR A 104 -5.46 -8.78 -18.08
CA THR A 104 -4.11 -9.33 -18.20
C THR A 104 -3.55 -9.72 -16.83
N VAL A 105 -3.67 -8.83 -15.83
CA VAL A 105 -3.24 -9.09 -14.44
C VAL A 105 -4.00 -10.27 -13.85
N PHE A 106 -5.31 -10.31 -14.01
CA PHE A 106 -6.17 -11.37 -13.46
C PHE A 106 -5.89 -12.73 -14.10
N THR A 107 -5.72 -12.78 -15.42
CA THR A 107 -5.35 -14.02 -16.12
C THR A 107 -4.00 -14.55 -15.61
N CYS A 108 -3.03 -13.67 -15.42
CA CYS A 108 -1.73 -14.05 -14.86
C CYS A 108 -1.87 -14.54 -13.41
N ALA A 109 -2.62 -13.82 -12.58
CA ALA A 109 -2.89 -14.17 -11.20
C ALA A 109 -3.55 -15.56 -11.10
N GLN A 110 -4.61 -15.82 -11.86
CA GLN A 110 -5.28 -17.13 -11.90
C GLN A 110 -4.30 -18.26 -12.25
N ARG A 111 -3.46 -18.07 -13.27
CA ARG A 111 -2.46 -19.06 -13.67
C ARG A 111 -1.44 -19.34 -12.57
N LEU A 112 -0.95 -18.31 -11.88
CA LEU A 112 0.00 -18.47 -10.78
C LEU A 112 -0.64 -19.09 -9.53
N LEU A 113 -1.88 -18.71 -9.23
CA LEU A 113 -2.62 -19.27 -8.10
C LEU A 113 -2.94 -20.74 -8.31
N ALA A 114 -3.21 -21.17 -9.55
CA ALA A 114 -3.43 -22.58 -9.89
C ALA A 114 -2.21 -23.48 -9.64
N THR A 115 -1.01 -22.92 -9.45
CA THR A 115 0.18 -23.71 -9.10
C THR A 115 0.35 -23.88 -7.59
N ILE A 116 -0.47 -23.24 -6.76
CA ILE A 116 -0.40 -23.35 -5.30
C ILE A 116 -1.13 -24.64 -4.89
N PRO A 117 -0.45 -25.58 -4.21
CA PRO A 117 -1.11 -26.79 -3.71
C PRO A 117 -2.22 -26.45 -2.72
N GLU A 118 -3.35 -27.16 -2.80
CA GLU A 118 -4.52 -26.89 -1.94
C GLU A 118 -4.18 -26.98 -0.44
N ASN A 119 -3.34 -27.93 -0.06
CA ASN A 119 -2.86 -28.11 1.31
C ASN A 119 -1.90 -27.01 1.80
N GLN A 120 -1.51 -26.06 0.93
CA GLN A 120 -0.69 -24.90 1.27
C GLN A 120 -1.51 -23.61 1.36
N LEU A 121 -2.80 -23.62 0.99
CA LEU A 121 -3.62 -22.41 0.95
C LEU A 121 -3.71 -21.70 2.31
N ASP A 122 -3.69 -22.45 3.41
CA ASP A 122 -3.79 -21.90 4.76
C ASP A 122 -2.42 -21.59 5.39
N ALA A 123 -1.31 -21.88 4.70
CA ALA A 123 0.02 -21.49 5.12
C ALA A 123 0.17 -19.96 5.05
N LEU A 124 0.89 -19.39 6.02
CA LEU A 124 1.18 -17.95 6.06
C LEU A 124 2.29 -17.59 5.08
N LEU A 125 2.15 -16.41 4.47
CA LEU A 125 3.19 -15.81 3.65
C LEU A 125 4.42 -15.45 4.52
N PRO A 126 5.64 -15.55 3.96
CA PRO A 126 6.83 -15.06 4.64
C PRO A 126 6.68 -13.60 5.07
N ASP A 127 7.05 -13.31 6.33
CA ASP A 127 7.06 -11.97 6.94
C ASP A 127 5.74 -11.19 6.88
N ARG A 128 4.62 -11.89 6.66
CA ARG A 128 3.28 -11.29 6.59
C ARG A 128 2.24 -12.22 7.21
N PRO A 129 1.46 -11.76 8.20
CA PRO A 129 0.40 -12.55 8.81
C PRO A 129 -0.84 -12.61 7.89
N ARG A 130 -0.67 -13.22 6.70
CA ARG A 130 -1.70 -13.42 5.68
C ARG A 130 -1.48 -14.78 5.04
N SER A 131 -2.53 -15.57 4.87
CA SER A 131 -2.44 -16.87 4.19
C SER A 131 -2.41 -16.74 2.66
N TYR A 132 -1.97 -17.80 1.97
CA TYR A 132 -2.07 -17.88 0.51
C TYR A 132 -3.53 -17.77 0.03
N ARG A 133 -4.49 -18.36 0.75
CA ARG A 133 -5.94 -18.25 0.49
C ARG A 133 -6.40 -16.80 0.52
N GLN A 134 -6.04 -16.07 1.57
CA GLN A 134 -6.38 -14.66 1.70
C GLN A 134 -5.74 -13.82 0.59
N LEU A 135 -4.49 -14.10 0.22
CA LEU A 135 -3.85 -13.42 -0.92
C LEU A 135 -4.57 -13.72 -2.25
N ALA A 136 -4.94 -14.99 -2.47
CA ALA A 136 -5.62 -15.45 -3.68
C ALA A 136 -6.96 -14.74 -3.90
N ALA A 137 -7.74 -14.52 -2.84
CA ALA A 137 -8.98 -13.75 -2.96
C ALA A 137 -8.72 -12.23 -3.06
N HIS A 138 -7.79 -11.71 -2.26
CA HIS A 138 -7.57 -10.28 -2.12
C HIS A 138 -7.24 -9.56 -3.43
N ILE A 139 -6.54 -10.21 -4.36
CA ILE A 139 -6.20 -9.61 -5.66
C ILE A 139 -7.44 -9.26 -6.50
N PHE A 140 -8.52 -10.04 -6.38
CA PHE A 140 -9.77 -9.82 -7.11
C PHE A 140 -10.72 -8.87 -6.36
N GLN A 141 -10.73 -8.95 -5.03
CA GLN A 141 -11.55 -8.10 -4.15
C GLN A 141 -11.36 -6.59 -4.39
N ILE A 142 -10.19 -6.15 -4.88
CA ILE A 142 -9.95 -4.74 -5.19
C ILE A 142 -10.90 -4.23 -6.28
N ILE A 143 -11.13 -5.04 -7.33
CA ILE A 143 -12.01 -4.67 -8.42
C ILE A 143 -13.47 -4.85 -8.01
N GLU A 144 -13.79 -5.90 -7.24
CA GLU A 144 -15.12 -6.07 -6.67
C GLU A 144 -15.52 -4.88 -5.80
N ALA A 145 -14.64 -4.39 -4.93
CA ALA A 145 -14.91 -3.21 -4.10
C ALA A 145 -15.17 -1.95 -4.95
N PHE A 146 -14.47 -1.80 -6.07
CA PHE A 146 -14.73 -0.72 -7.02
C PHE A 146 -16.10 -0.86 -7.70
N LEU A 147 -16.43 -2.06 -8.18
CA LEU A 147 -17.73 -2.33 -8.82
C LEU A 147 -18.87 -2.15 -7.82
N ASP A 148 -18.71 -2.62 -6.59
CA ASP A 148 -19.66 -2.42 -5.49
C ASP A 148 -19.96 -0.95 -5.22
N LEU A 149 -18.94 -0.09 -5.27
CA LEU A 149 -19.11 1.35 -5.15
C LEU A 149 -19.88 1.93 -6.34
N VAL A 150 -19.52 1.53 -7.56
CA VAL A 150 -20.07 2.12 -8.79
C VAL A 150 -21.50 1.64 -9.06
N GLU A 151 -21.76 0.34 -8.91
CA GLU A 151 -23.03 -0.31 -9.25
C GLU A 151 -24.04 -0.24 -8.11
N HIS A 152 -23.57 -0.22 -6.86
CA HIS A 152 -24.44 -0.32 -5.68
C HIS A 152 -24.27 0.82 -4.68
N GLY A 153 -23.37 1.77 -4.92
CA GLY A 153 -23.10 2.87 -3.98
C GLY A 153 -22.50 2.41 -2.65
N ARG A 154 -22.01 1.16 -2.56
CA ARG A 154 -21.41 0.63 -1.33
C ARG A 154 -20.08 1.31 -1.08
N ARG A 155 -19.98 2.06 0.02
CA ARG A 155 -18.72 2.70 0.40
C ARG A 155 -17.65 1.65 0.66
N VAL A 156 -16.47 1.88 0.11
CA VAL A 156 -15.33 1.00 0.34
C VAL A 156 -14.75 1.29 1.73
N GLU A 157 -14.79 0.30 2.59
CA GLU A 157 -14.20 0.37 3.93
C GLU A 157 -12.87 -0.39 3.96
N PHE A 158 -12.00 -0.06 4.92
CA PHE A 158 -10.74 -0.79 5.07
C PHE A 158 -10.97 -2.29 5.33
N ALA A 159 -12.05 -2.64 6.03
CA ALA A 159 -12.44 -4.02 6.29
C ALA A 159 -12.78 -4.79 5.00
N THR A 160 -13.25 -4.13 3.94
CA THR A 160 -13.58 -4.74 2.65
C THR A 160 -12.38 -5.51 2.07
N TYR A 161 -11.16 -5.03 2.32
CA TYR A 161 -9.93 -5.62 1.78
C TYR A 161 -9.31 -6.71 2.67
N ASN A 162 -9.87 -6.95 3.85
CA ASN A 162 -9.41 -7.95 4.82
C ASN A 162 -10.53 -8.94 5.18
N GLN A 163 -11.52 -9.11 4.30
CA GLN A 163 -12.61 -10.05 4.54
C GLN A 163 -12.07 -11.48 4.60
N GLU A 164 -12.62 -12.25 5.54
CA GLU A 164 -12.33 -13.68 5.64
C GLU A 164 -12.81 -14.39 4.37
N VAL A 165 -11.94 -15.21 3.81
CA VAL A 165 -12.22 -16.00 2.61
C VAL A 165 -12.75 -17.35 3.09
N PRO A 166 -13.95 -17.79 2.65
CA PRO A 166 -14.47 -19.11 2.98
C PRO A 166 -13.47 -20.22 2.65
N ALA A 167 -13.48 -21.30 3.44
CA ALA A 167 -12.57 -22.44 3.25
C ALA A 167 -12.79 -23.17 1.91
N HIS A 168 -13.93 -22.97 1.27
CA HIS A 168 -14.28 -23.48 -0.05
C HIS A 168 -14.46 -22.31 -1.03
N ILE A 169 -13.82 -22.39 -2.19
CA ILE A 169 -14.06 -21.55 -3.37
C ILE A 169 -14.57 -22.47 -4.47
#